data_AF-A0AAU8X315-F1
#
_entry.id   AF-A0AAU8X315-F1
#
_cell.length_a   1.000
_cell.length_b   1.000
_cell.length_c   1.000
_cell.angle_alpha   90.00
_cell.angle_beta   90.00
_cell.angle_gamma   90.00
#
_symmetry.space_group_name_H-M   'P 1'
#
loop_
_entity.id
_entity.type
_entity.pdbx_description
1 polymer ?
#
loop_
_entity_poly.entity_id
_entity_poly.type
_entity_poly.pdbx_seq_one_letter_code
_entity_poly.pdbx_strand_id
1 'polypeptide(L)'
;MSRYHFFKQGQSFTYLDTWAVGYDDERRQLVEQGFVAVVAPSFADTPAEALTLLQDHEALEEERRVHNPWYTVAGILGLLGMS
;
A
#
# COMPACT_ATOMS: atom_id res chain seq x y z
N MET A 1 -0.96 21.35 3.87
CA MET A 1 -0.52 20.09 3.28
C MET A 1 0.43 19.35 4.20
N SER A 2 -0.08 18.34 4.91
CA SER A 2 0.69 17.42 5.77
C SER A 2 1.24 16.25 4.94
N ARG A 3 1.94 15.32 5.60
CA ARG A 3 2.43 14.10 4.95
C ARG A 3 2.07 12.88 5.79
N TYR A 4 1.27 11.98 5.23
CA TYR A 4 0.68 10.84 5.95
C TYR A 4 1.33 9.52 5.57
N HIS A 5 1.57 8.67 6.57
CA HIS A 5 2.12 7.32 6.41
C HIS A 5 1.10 6.29 6.92
N PHE A 6 0.72 5.34 6.06
CA PHE A 6 -0.32 4.37 6.35
C PHE A 6 0.25 3.01 6.73
N PHE A 7 -0.43 2.35 7.66
CA PHE A 7 -0.02 1.08 8.24
C PHE A 7 -1.20 0.10 8.31
N LYS A 8 -0.92 -1.20 8.09
CA LYS A 8 -1.92 -2.26 8.18
C LYS A 8 -1.46 -3.45 9.02
N GLN A 9 -2.39 -4.10 9.71
CA GLN A 9 -2.20 -5.37 10.39
C GLN A 9 -3.49 -6.20 10.29
N GLY A 10 -3.47 -7.27 9.49
CA GLY A 10 -4.70 -8.03 9.21
C GLY A 10 -5.78 -7.14 8.59
N GLN A 11 -6.91 -6.98 9.28
CA GLN A 11 -8.01 -6.09 8.88
C GLN A 11 -7.92 -4.68 9.52
N SER A 12 -6.96 -4.45 10.42
CA SER A 12 -6.75 -3.15 11.07
C SER A 12 -5.92 -2.23 10.18
N PHE A 13 -6.32 -0.96 10.14
CA PHE A 13 -5.69 0.07 9.34
C PHE A 13 -5.56 1.36 10.14
N THR A 14 -4.41 2.03 10.06
CA THR A 14 -4.14 3.28 10.77
C THR A 14 -3.17 4.16 9.97
N TYR A 15 -3.01 5.41 10.40
CA TYR A 15 -2.11 6.37 9.77
C TYR A 15 -1.41 7.24 10.82
N LEU A 16 -0.24 7.76 10.45
CA LEU A 16 0.50 8.78 11.21
C LEU A 16 0.79 9.99 10.33
N ASP A 17 0.76 11.19 10.90
CA ASP A 17 1.35 12.38 10.27
C ASP A 17 2.87 12.38 10.53
N THR A 18 3.65 12.37 9.45
CA THR A 18 5.12 12.33 9.52
C THR A 18 5.75 13.60 10.08
N TRP A 19 4.99 14.68 10.18
CA TRP A 19 5.45 15.93 10.79
C TRP A 19 5.00 16.08 12.24
N ALA A 20 4.17 15.16 12.75
CA ALA A 20 3.79 15.16 14.15
C ALA A 20 5.02 14.92 15.03
N VAL A 21 5.09 15.66 16.14
CA VAL A 21 6.09 15.40 17.18
C VAL A 21 5.84 13.99 17.73
N GLY A 22 6.87 13.16 17.76
CA GLY A 22 6.77 11.76 18.21
C GLY A 22 6.52 10.74 17.09
N TYR A 23 6.45 11.18 15.82
CA TYR A 23 6.25 10.29 14.68
C TYR A 23 7.18 9.06 14.69
N ASP A 24 8.47 9.23 14.96
CA ASP A 24 9.42 8.12 14.93
C ASP A 24 9.17 7.08 16.03
N ASP A 25 8.75 7.53 17.21
CA ASP A 25 8.44 6.65 18.33
C ASP A 25 7.09 5.93 18.12
N GLU A 26 6.06 6.65 17.68
CA GLU A 26 4.76 6.04 17.34
C GLU A 26 4.89 5.05 16.17
N ARG A 27 5.67 5.40 15.14
CA ARG A 27 5.99 4.49 14.04
C ARG A 27 6.69 3.23 14.54
N ARG A 28 7.67 3.36 15.44
CA ARG A 28 8.38 2.22 16.01
C ARG A 28 7.42 1.31 16.77
N GLN A 29 6.55 1.89 17.59
CA GLN A 29 5.54 1.13 18.35
C GLN A 29 4.57 0.36 17.42
N LEU A 30 4.11 0.97 16.33
CA LEU A 30 3.27 0.28 15.34
C LEU A 30 3.99 -0.93 14.73
N VAL A 31 5.26 -0.76 14.35
CA VAL A 31 6.07 -1.86 13.79
C VAL A 31 6.28 -2.98 14.83
N GLU A 32 6.57 -2.63 16.08
CA GLU A 32 6.70 -3.59 17.18
C GLU A 32 5.39 -4.35 17.48
N GLN A 33 4.24 -3.70 17.27
CA GLN A 33 2.92 -4.32 17.37
C GLN A 33 2.57 -5.21 16.16
N GLY A 34 3.40 -5.22 15.11
CA GLY A 34 3.21 -6.03 13.91
C GLY A 34 2.46 -5.35 12.77
N PHE A 35 2.31 -4.03 12.82
CA PHE A 35 1.84 -3.26 11.66
C PHE A 35 2.94 -3.13 10.62
N VAL A 36 2.54 -3.17 9.35
CA VAL A 36 3.43 -2.98 8.20
C VAL A 36 3.04 -1.70 7.49
N ALA A 37 4.05 -0.89 7.15
CA ALA A 37 3.87 0.27 6.29
C ALA A 37 3.39 -0.18 4.91
N VAL A 38 2.31 0.42 4.42
CA VAL A 38 1.67 0.00 3.15
C VAL A 38 2.49 0.51 1.96
N VAL A 39 2.91 1.77 2.02
CA VAL A 39 3.57 2.53 0.96
C VAL A 39 4.40 3.67 1.55
N ALA A 40 5.19 4.34 0.71
CA ALA A 40 5.86 5.57 1.10
C ALA A 40 4.85 6.66 1.53
N PRO A 41 5.20 7.54 2.50
CA PRO A 41 4.29 8.56 2.97
C PRO A 41 3.93 9.58 1.88
N SER A 42 2.64 9.91 1.78
CA SER A 42 2.06 10.76 0.73
C SER A 42 1.64 12.13 1.26
N PHE A 43 1.80 13.16 0.44
CA PHE A 43 1.38 14.52 0.78
C PHE A 43 -0.11 14.73 0.47
N ALA A 44 -0.84 15.32 1.40
CA ALA A 44 -2.24 15.72 1.22
C ALA A 44 -2.64 16.75 2.27
N ASP A 45 -3.80 17.40 2.10
CA ASP A 45 -4.34 18.27 3.13
C ASP A 45 -5.09 17.49 4.21
N THR A 46 -5.57 16.28 3.89
CA THR A 46 -6.24 15.39 4.85
C THR A 46 -5.79 13.92 4.73
N PRO A 47 -5.95 13.11 5.78
CA PRO A 47 -5.68 11.67 5.70
C PRO A 47 -6.59 10.95 4.70
N ALA A 48 -7.84 11.37 4.58
CA ALA A 48 -8.79 10.77 3.65
C ALA A 48 -8.36 10.97 2.19
N GLU A 49 -7.92 12.18 1.85
CA GLU A 49 -7.36 12.50 0.53
C GLU A 49 -6.10 11.68 0.23
N ALA A 50 -5.17 11.59 1.19
CA ALA A 50 -3.98 10.75 1.03
C ALA A 50 -4.34 9.27 0.81
N LEU A 51 -5.40 8.77 1.47
CA LEU A 51 -5.86 7.40 1.27
C LEU A 51 -6.46 7.20 -0.13
N THR A 52 -7.26 8.13 -0.63
CA THR A 52 -7.81 8.07 -1.99
C THR A 52 -6.70 8.03 -3.03
N LEU A 53 -5.67 8.88 -2.89
CA LEU A 53 -4.52 8.88 -3.80
C LEU A 53 -3.78 7.54 -3.84
N LEU A 54 -3.71 6.83 -2.71
CA LEU A 54 -3.09 5.51 -2.64
C LEU A 54 -3.95 4.43 -3.30
N GLN A 55 -5.27 4.48 -3.09
CA GLN A 55 -6.20 3.55 -3.74
C GLN A 55 -6.19 3.71 -5.26
N ASP A 56 -6.16 4.95 -5.75
CA ASP A 56 -6.02 5.25 -7.17
C ASP A 56 -4.71 4.73 -7.74
N HIS A 57 -3.61 4.86 -6.98
CA HIS A 57 -2.32 4.31 -7.38
C HIS A 57 -2.32 2.78 -7.46
N GLU A 58 -2.86 2.08 -6.44
CA GLU A 58 -3.00 0.63 -6.46
C GLU A 58 -3.91 0.15 -7.60
N ALA A 59 -5.02 0.84 -7.86
CA ALA A 59 -5.92 0.53 -8.97
C ALA A 59 -5.22 0.67 -10.33
N LEU A 60 -4.44 1.75 -10.51
CA LEU A 60 -3.63 1.97 -11.71
C LEU A 60 -2.53 0.92 -11.85
N GLU A 61 -1.88 0.50 -10.75
CA GLU A 61 -0.88 -0.57 -10.79
C GLU A 61 -1.49 -1.92 -11.14
N GLU A 62 -2.67 -2.25 -10.62
CA GLU A 62 -3.38 -3.49 -10.92
C GLU A 62 -3.86 -3.51 -12.38
N GLU A 63 -4.44 -2.42 -12.88
CA GLU A 63 -4.78 -2.25 -14.29
C GLU A 63 -3.54 -2.45 -15.17
N ARG A 64 -2.40 -1.83 -14.82
CA ARG A 64 -1.14 -2.02 -15.54
C ARG A 64 -0.57 -3.43 -15.41
N ARG A 65 -0.82 -4.14 -14.32
CA ARG A 65 -0.45 -5.55 -14.14
C ARG A 65 -1.24 -6.45 -15.08
N VAL A 66 -2.54 -6.19 -15.24
CA VAL A 66 -3.42 -6.88 -16.21
C VAL A 66 -2.97 -6.58 -17.65
N HIS A 67 -2.47 -5.37 -17.92
CA HIS A 67 -2.00 -4.97 -19.24
C HIS A 67 -0.52 -5.25 -19.54
N ASN A 68 0.22 -5.94 -18.65
CA ASN A 68 1.62 -6.27 -18.90
C ASN A 68 1.76 -7.67 -19.56
N PRO A 69 1.99 -7.75 -20.89
CA PRO A 69 2.05 -9.03 -21.62
C PRO A 69 3.23 -9.93 -21.21
N TRP A 70 4.18 -9.42 -20.42
CA TRP A 70 5.32 -10.20 -19.94
C TRP A 70 4.96 -11.20 -18.81
N TYR A 71 3.86 -10.99 -18.07
CA TYR A 71 3.39 -11.92 -17.04
C TYR A 71 2.34 -12.94 -17.53
N THR A 72 1.74 -12.72 -18.71
CA THR A 72 0.79 -13.67 -19.33
C THR A 72 1.44 -14.99 -19.75
N VAL A 73 2.77 -15.06 -19.89
CA VAL A 73 3.48 -16.31 -20.26
C VAL A 73 3.51 -17.33 -19.10
N ALA A 74 3.35 -16.90 -17.84
CA ALA A 74 3.30 -17.83 -16.70
C ALA A 74 1.93 -18.51 -16.53
N GLY A 75 0.87 -17.99 -17.15
CA GLY A 75 -0.50 -18.54 -17.03
C GLY A 75 -0.88 -19.57 -18.10
N ILE A 76 -0.17 -19.63 -19.23
CA ILE A 76 -0.53 -20.53 -20.34
C ILE A 76 0.14 -21.91 -20.20
N LEU A 77 1.27 -22.03 -19.49
CA LEU A 77 1.96 -23.31 -19.29
C LEU A 77 1.30 -24.25 -18.26
N GLY A 78 0.30 -23.79 -17.50
CA GLY A 78 -0.43 -24.61 -16.52
C GLY A 78 -1.61 -25.41 -17.06
N LEU A 79 -2.01 -25.24 -18.33
CA LEU A 79 -3.26 -25.77 -18.88
C LEU A 79 -3.11 -26.90 -19.93
N LEU A 80 -1.89 -27.40 -20.16
CA LEU A 80 -1.60 -28.46 -21.14
C LEU A 80 -1.01 -29.75 -20.53
N GLY A 81 -1.36 -30.08 -19.30
CA GLY A 81 -0.83 -31.25 -18.60
C GLY A 81 -1.85 -32.03 -17.78
N MET A 82 -3.10 -32.13 -18.24
CA MET A 82 -4.07 -33.08 -17.70
C MET A 82 -4.89 -33.70 -18.83
N SER A 83 -4.37 -34.76 -19.43
CA SER A 83 -5.12 -35.83 -20.10
C SER A 83 -4.25 -37.08 -20.13
#